data_AF-A0A7C8YDM1-F1
#
_entry.id   AF-A0A7C8YDM1-F1
#
_cell.length_a   1.000
_cell.length_b   1.000
_cell.length_c   1.000
_cell.angle_alpha   90.00
_cell.angle_beta   90.00
_cell.angle_gamma   90.00
#
_symmetry.space_group_name_H-M   'P 1'
#
loop_
_entity.id
_entity.type
_entity.pdbx_description
1 polymer ?
#
loop_
_entity_poly.entity_id
_entity_poly.type
_entity_poly.pdbx_seq_one_letter_code
_entity_poly.pdbx_strand_id
1 'polypeptide(L)'
;YWFAQGILFCALFAIGHDCGHGSFSNSNKLNDVVGHILHSSILVPYHAWRISHKLHHANHAHADNDETWRPVSETTYRSMSNLSRMFRYTAPFPLFLFPYYLVFVMWFAFVSYMQHHGQGEERLPYYRRKEWNHLRGALTTLERDYGVLDYIHHNLGTHILHHLFPQIPHYHLVEA
;
A
#
# COMPACT_ATOMS: atom_id res chain seq x y z
N TYR A 1 -4.19 -25.06 3.94
CA TYR A 1 -4.78 -24.25 5.03
C TYR A 1 -4.24 -22.82 5.00
N TRP A 2 -2.96 -22.58 5.35
CA TRP A 2 -2.38 -21.22 5.46
C TRP A 2 -2.40 -20.39 4.18
N PHE A 3 -2.08 -20.99 3.04
CA PHE A 3 -2.13 -20.32 1.75
C PHE A 3 -3.55 -19.81 1.43
N ALA A 4 -4.55 -20.69 1.57
CA ALA A 4 -5.96 -20.32 1.37
C ALA A 4 -6.44 -19.23 2.33
N GLN A 5 -5.97 -19.24 3.59
CA GLN A 5 -6.24 -18.17 4.56
C GLN A 5 -5.62 -16.83 4.13
N GLY A 6 -4.38 -16.84 3.62
CA GLY A 6 -3.73 -15.64 3.08
C GLY A 6 -4.49 -15.04 1.90
N ILE A 7 -4.98 -15.89 0.98
CA ILE A 7 -5.83 -15.46 -0.15
C ILE A 7 -7.11 -14.80 0.38
N LEU A 8 -7.78 -15.42 1.36
CA LEU A 8 -8.99 -14.85 1.97
C LEU A 8 -8.72 -13.48 2.58
N PHE A 9 -7.60 -13.30 3.29
CA PHE A 9 -7.25 -12.00 3.88
C PHE A 9 -6.95 -10.95 2.82
N CYS A 10 -6.35 -11.32 1.67
CA CYS A 10 -6.18 -10.43 0.53
C CYS A 10 -7.54 -9.96 -0.01
N ALA A 11 -8.51 -10.86 -0.14
CA ALA A 11 -9.86 -10.52 -0.57
C ALA A 11 -10.56 -9.55 0.39
N LEU A 12 -10.50 -9.83 1.70
CA LEU A 12 -11.08 -8.95 2.73
C LEU A 12 -10.42 -7.57 2.73
N PHE A 13 -9.10 -7.53 2.54
CA PHE A 13 -8.37 -6.27 2.45
C PHE A 13 -8.77 -5.47 1.21
N ALA A 14 -8.85 -6.09 0.03
CA ALA A 14 -9.22 -5.45 -1.23
C ALA A 14 -10.61 -4.79 -1.15
N ILE A 15 -11.60 -5.48 -0.59
CA ILE A 15 -12.95 -4.92 -0.41
C ILE A 15 -12.95 -3.78 0.62
N GLY A 16 -12.27 -3.95 1.76
CA GLY A 16 -12.14 -2.87 2.74
C GLY A 16 -11.34 -1.67 2.22
N HIS A 17 -10.40 -1.90 1.29
CA HIS A 17 -9.65 -0.86 0.61
C HIS A 17 -10.55 -0.04 -0.32
N ASP A 18 -11.38 -0.71 -1.12
CA ASP A 18 -12.39 -0.05 -1.96
C ASP A 18 -13.41 0.73 -1.11
N CYS A 19 -13.79 0.21 0.06
CA CYS A 19 -14.57 0.96 1.03
C CYS A 19 -13.85 2.24 1.48
N GLY A 20 -12.55 2.15 1.75
CA GLY A 20 -11.71 3.29 2.13
C GLY A 20 -11.62 4.37 1.06
N HIS A 21 -11.64 3.98 -0.22
CA HIS A 21 -11.74 4.89 -1.37
C HIS A 21 -13.16 5.40 -1.64
N GLY A 22 -14.16 4.76 -1.04
CA GLY A 22 -15.56 5.01 -1.31
C GLY A 22 -16.06 4.43 -2.64
N SER A 23 -15.30 3.54 -3.28
CA SER A 23 -15.61 2.92 -4.57
C SER A 23 -16.44 1.66 -4.46
N PHE A 24 -16.50 1.04 -3.28
CA PHE A 24 -17.29 -0.18 -3.06
C PHE A 24 -18.81 0.04 -3.22
N SER A 25 -19.32 1.20 -2.80
CA SER A 25 -20.74 1.56 -2.90
C SER A 25 -20.94 3.07 -3.00
N ASN A 26 -22.06 3.50 -3.58
CA ASN A 26 -22.49 4.91 -3.61
C ASN A 26 -22.81 5.49 -2.22
N SER A 27 -22.94 4.65 -1.18
CA SER A 27 -23.24 5.09 0.19
C SER A 27 -21.98 5.10 1.06
N ASN A 28 -21.52 6.30 1.42
CA ASN A 28 -20.38 6.48 2.34
C ASN A 28 -20.58 5.79 3.69
N LYS A 29 -21.82 5.75 4.20
CA LYS A 29 -22.13 5.05 5.45
C LYS A 29 -21.97 3.54 5.31
N LEU A 30 -22.37 2.99 4.17
CA LEU A 30 -22.22 1.56 3.91
C LEU A 30 -20.74 1.20 3.77
N ASN A 31 -19.98 2.00 3.02
CA ASN A 31 -18.52 1.84 2.90
C ASN A 31 -17.86 1.86 4.27
N ASP A 32 -18.22 2.81 5.15
CA ASP A 32 -17.61 2.88 6.47
C ASP A 32 -17.96 1.69 7.36
N VAL A 33 -19.22 1.22 7.35
CA VAL A 33 -19.62 0.03 8.11
C VAL A 33 -18.92 -1.22 7.60
N VAL A 34 -18.95 -1.46 6.29
CA VAL A 34 -18.34 -2.63 5.67
C VAL A 34 -16.82 -2.60 5.85
N GLY A 35 -16.18 -1.46 5.58
CA GLY A 35 -14.75 -1.27 5.78
C GLY A 35 -14.33 -1.55 7.23
N HIS A 36 -15.06 -1.03 8.22
CA HIS A 36 -14.79 -1.32 9.62
C HIS A 36 -14.92 -2.81 9.94
N ILE A 37 -15.95 -3.50 9.46
CA ILE A 37 -16.14 -4.94 9.71
C ILE A 37 -14.99 -5.74 9.09
N LEU A 38 -14.70 -5.51 7.81
CA LEU A 38 -13.72 -6.31 7.06
C LEU A 38 -12.30 -6.07 7.55
N HIS A 39 -11.85 -4.81 7.65
CA HIS A 39 -10.48 -4.52 8.10
C HIS A 39 -10.26 -4.89 9.57
N SER A 40 -11.24 -4.71 10.46
CA SER A 40 -11.09 -5.15 11.86
C SER A 40 -10.95 -6.67 11.96
N SER A 41 -11.62 -7.45 11.09
CA SER A 41 -11.49 -8.92 11.08
C SER A 41 -10.08 -9.41 10.73
N ILE A 42 -9.28 -8.56 10.06
CA ILE A 42 -7.88 -8.81 9.72
C ILE A 42 -6.92 -7.90 10.49
N LEU A 43 -7.34 -7.35 11.63
CA LEU A 43 -6.52 -6.51 12.52
C LEU A 43 -5.94 -5.25 11.86
N VAL A 44 -6.60 -4.73 10.83
CA VAL A 44 -6.28 -3.44 10.21
C VAL A 44 -7.20 -2.36 10.80
N PRO A 45 -6.67 -1.29 11.40
CA PRO A 45 -7.49 -0.23 11.98
C PRO A 45 -8.08 0.66 10.89
N TYR A 46 -9.24 0.26 10.34
CA TYR A 46 -9.87 0.85 9.14
C TYR A 46 -9.83 2.38 9.10
N HIS A 47 -10.29 3.06 10.16
CA HIS A 47 -10.39 4.53 10.14
C HIS A 47 -9.02 5.21 10.03
N ALA A 48 -8.03 4.74 10.78
CA ALA A 48 -6.66 5.26 10.73
C ALA A 48 -6.01 4.93 9.37
N TRP A 49 -6.17 3.69 8.92
CA TRP A 49 -5.67 3.22 7.63
C TRP A 49 -6.28 4.00 6.45
N ARG A 50 -7.59 4.26 6.46
CA ARG A 50 -8.29 5.03 5.43
C ARG A 50 -7.72 6.45 5.31
N ILE A 51 -7.44 7.10 6.44
CA ILE A 51 -6.85 8.45 6.45
C ILE A 51 -5.43 8.41 5.92
N SER A 52 -4.58 7.50 6.44
CA SER A 52 -3.20 7.40 5.97
C SER A 52 -3.14 7.06 4.48
N HIS A 53 -3.94 6.10 4.03
CA HIS A 53 -3.99 5.68 2.64
C HIS A 53 -4.52 6.79 1.70
N LYS A 54 -5.45 7.63 2.16
CA LYS A 54 -5.85 8.81 1.39
C LYS A 54 -4.70 9.81 1.26
N LEU A 55 -3.90 9.99 2.31
CA LEU A 55 -2.71 10.85 2.25
C LEU A 55 -1.64 10.28 1.33
N HIS A 56 -1.49 8.95 1.30
CA HIS A 56 -0.60 8.22 0.38
C HIS A 56 -0.92 8.61 -1.06
N HIS A 57 -2.16 8.39 -1.49
CA HIS A 57 -2.62 8.75 -2.84
C HIS A 57 -2.47 10.24 -3.15
N ALA A 58 -2.70 11.09 -2.15
CA ALA A 58 -2.59 12.53 -2.33
C ALA A 58 -1.13 13.01 -2.47
N ASN A 59 -0.16 12.34 -1.83
CA ASN A 59 1.22 12.81 -1.69
C ASN A 59 2.29 11.83 -2.16
N HIS A 60 1.91 10.74 -2.84
CA HIS A 60 2.84 9.68 -3.24
C HIS A 60 4.07 10.26 -3.96
N ALA A 61 5.25 9.76 -3.60
CA ALA A 61 6.56 10.22 -4.07
C ALA A 61 6.92 11.69 -3.73
N HIS A 62 6.17 12.37 -2.85
CA HIS A 62 6.55 13.66 -2.29
C HIS A 62 7.52 13.46 -1.12
N ALA A 63 8.78 13.85 -1.26
CA ALA A 63 9.84 13.54 -0.30
C ALA A 63 9.58 14.00 1.15
N ASP A 64 8.75 15.03 1.34
CA ASP A 64 8.44 15.58 2.66
C ASP A 64 7.04 15.26 3.21
N ASN A 65 6.09 14.91 2.35
CA ASN A 65 4.66 14.85 2.70
C ASN A 65 4.07 13.45 2.54
N ASP A 66 4.74 12.55 1.82
CA ASP A 66 4.40 11.14 1.78
C ASP A 66 4.53 10.55 3.20
N GLU A 67 3.44 9.99 3.73
CA GLU A 67 3.42 9.42 5.08
C GLU A 67 3.89 7.98 5.13
N THR A 68 3.87 7.26 4.02
CA THR A 68 4.13 5.81 3.98
C THR A 68 5.58 5.51 3.58
N TRP A 69 6.07 6.11 2.50
CA TRP A 69 7.40 5.79 1.92
C TRP A 69 8.38 6.95 2.00
N ARG A 70 8.32 7.73 3.08
CA ARG A 70 9.19 8.91 3.20
C ARG A 70 10.68 8.53 3.26
N PRO A 71 11.51 9.00 2.29
CA PRO A 71 12.93 8.72 2.32
C PRO A 71 13.59 9.47 3.47
N VAL A 72 14.45 8.78 4.21
CA VAL A 72 15.28 9.39 5.24
C VAL A 72 16.40 10.18 4.59
N SER A 73 16.63 11.42 5.05
CA SER A 73 17.74 12.22 4.54
C SER A 73 19.09 11.57 4.88
N GLU A 74 20.09 11.76 4.03
CA GLU A 74 21.42 11.17 4.24
C GLU A 74 22.02 11.55 5.60
N THR A 75 21.84 12.81 6.02
CA THR A 75 22.33 13.30 7.31
C THR A 75 21.65 12.56 8.46
N THR A 76 20.33 12.35 8.40
CA THR A 76 19.59 11.57 9.40
C THR A 76 20.02 10.11 9.39
N TYR A 77 20.24 9.50 8.22
CA TYR A 77 20.70 8.11 8.13
C TYR A 77 22.07 7.93 8.79
N ARG A 78 23.02 8.82 8.49
CA ARG A 78 24.38 8.78 9.05
C ARG A 78 24.41 9.04 10.55
N SER A 79 23.47 9.81 11.09
CA SER A 79 23.37 10.06 12.53
C SER A 79 22.67 8.94 13.31
N MET A 80 22.06 7.95 12.64
CA MET A 80 21.36 6.86 13.33
C MET A 80 22.35 5.85 13.94
N SER A 81 22.04 5.40 15.16
CA SER A 81 22.74 4.28 15.78
C SER A 81 22.62 3.01 14.92
N ASN A 82 23.58 2.09 15.06
CA ASN A 82 23.52 0.79 14.38
C ASN A 82 22.22 0.04 14.73
N LEU A 83 21.77 0.14 15.98
CA LEU A 83 20.55 -0.50 16.47
C LEU A 83 19.30 0.08 15.78
N SER A 84 19.22 1.41 15.66
CA SER A 84 18.12 2.09 14.95
C SER A 84 18.09 1.72 13.47
N ARG A 85 19.26 1.63 12.82
CA ARG A 85 19.36 1.20 11.42
C ARG A 85 18.92 -0.26 11.25
N MET A 86 19.34 -1.14 12.14
CA MET A 86 18.95 -2.55 12.13
C MET A 86 17.43 -2.71 12.27
N PHE A 87 16.81 -2.08 13.28
CA PHE A 87 15.36 -2.18 13.48
C PHE A 87 14.54 -1.50 12.38
N ARG A 88 15.06 -0.48 11.72
CA ARG A 88 14.32 0.23 10.66
C ARG A 88 14.42 -0.43 9.30
N TYR A 89 15.58 -0.98 8.94
CA TYR A 89 15.88 -1.43 7.57
C TYR A 89 16.21 -2.91 7.43
N THR A 90 16.49 -3.63 8.52
CA THR A 90 16.95 -5.02 8.46
C THR A 90 15.99 -5.99 9.14
N ALA A 91 15.54 -5.65 10.35
CA ALA A 91 14.64 -6.48 11.14
C ALA A 91 13.56 -5.58 11.77
N PRO A 92 12.51 -5.20 11.02
CA PRO A 92 11.41 -4.44 11.59
C PRO A 92 10.76 -5.29 12.68
N PHE A 93 11.07 -4.99 13.94
CA PHE A 93 10.63 -5.73 15.12
C PHE A 93 9.11 -6.02 15.17
N PRO A 94 8.21 -5.13 14.68
CA PRO A 94 6.78 -5.45 14.58
C PRO A 94 6.48 -6.68 13.72
N LEU A 95 7.36 -7.01 12.78
CA LEU A 95 7.26 -8.18 11.90
C LEU A 95 7.68 -9.49 12.58
N PHE A 96 7.90 -9.54 13.90
CA PHE A 96 8.21 -10.79 14.61
C PHE A 96 7.16 -11.18 15.68
N LEU A 97 6.15 -10.34 15.89
CA LEU A 97 5.19 -10.53 17.00
C LEU A 97 4.04 -11.50 16.70
N PHE A 98 3.79 -11.87 15.43
CA PHE A 98 2.66 -12.75 15.06
C PHE A 98 2.94 -13.64 13.83
N PRO A 99 3.64 -14.79 13.95
CA PRO A 99 4.05 -15.64 12.82
C PRO A 99 2.97 -15.91 11.75
N TYR A 100 1.71 -15.99 12.15
CA TYR A 100 0.57 -16.27 11.26
C TYR A 100 -0.01 -15.04 10.56
N TYR A 101 -0.13 -13.89 11.25
CA TYR A 101 -0.53 -12.61 10.67
C TYR A 101 0.55 -12.09 9.71
N LEU A 102 1.80 -12.43 9.99
CA LEU A 102 2.94 -12.07 9.15
C LEU A 102 2.84 -12.62 7.75
N VAL A 103 2.33 -13.83 7.48
CA VAL A 103 2.34 -14.31 6.09
C VAL A 103 1.50 -13.41 5.19
N PHE A 104 0.30 -13.02 5.66
CA PHE A 104 -0.57 -12.09 4.93
C PHE A 104 0.02 -10.67 4.88
N VAL A 105 0.45 -10.12 6.02
CA VAL A 105 1.00 -8.75 6.09
C VAL A 105 2.30 -8.61 5.33
N MET A 106 3.21 -9.57 5.46
CA MET A 106 4.49 -9.60 4.75
C MET A 106 4.27 -9.71 3.26
N TRP A 107 3.31 -10.52 2.83
CA TRP A 107 2.98 -10.66 1.43
C TRP A 107 2.41 -9.37 0.84
N PHE A 108 1.42 -8.76 1.50
CA PHE A 108 0.86 -7.49 1.06
C PHE A 108 1.90 -6.36 1.08
N ALA A 109 2.70 -6.28 2.15
CA ALA A 109 3.80 -5.32 2.25
C ALA A 109 4.86 -5.53 1.17
N PHE A 110 5.15 -6.79 0.82
CA PHE A 110 6.07 -7.12 -0.26
C PHE A 110 5.55 -6.68 -1.62
N VAL A 111 4.30 -7.01 -1.97
CA VAL A 111 3.67 -6.57 -3.22
C VAL A 111 3.64 -5.05 -3.30
N SER A 112 3.16 -4.38 -2.26
CA SER A 112 3.12 -2.91 -2.19
C SER A 112 4.52 -2.29 -2.32
N TYR A 113 5.52 -2.88 -1.66
CA TYR A 113 6.91 -2.43 -1.79
C TYR A 113 7.39 -2.55 -3.24
N MET A 114 7.15 -3.68 -3.91
CA MET A 114 7.55 -3.93 -5.30
C MET A 114 6.87 -2.99 -6.30
N GLN A 115 5.66 -2.54 -5.99
CA GLN A 115 4.90 -1.57 -6.78
C GLN A 115 5.36 -0.11 -6.54
N HIS A 116 6.04 0.15 -5.42
CA HIS A 116 6.51 1.49 -5.05
C HIS A 116 8.02 1.67 -5.16
N HIS A 117 8.77 0.58 -5.34
CA HIS A 117 10.22 0.58 -5.40
C HIS A 117 10.73 -0.31 -6.54
N GLY A 118 11.29 0.32 -7.55
CA GLY A 118 12.07 -0.36 -8.58
C GLY A 118 13.53 -0.57 -8.18
N GLN A 119 14.18 -1.51 -8.85
CA GLN A 119 15.62 -1.77 -8.72
C GLN A 119 16.33 -1.51 -10.04
N GLY A 120 17.63 -1.19 -9.98
CA GLY A 120 18.43 -0.91 -11.17
C GLY A 120 17.89 0.28 -11.97
N GLU A 121 17.52 0.02 -13.23
CA GLU A 121 16.99 1.01 -14.16
C GLU A 121 15.53 1.42 -13.87
N GLU A 122 14.78 0.61 -13.11
CA GLU A 122 13.37 0.89 -12.76
C GLU A 122 13.21 1.80 -11.53
N ARG A 123 14.32 2.31 -10.96
CA ARG A 123 14.26 3.11 -9.73
C ARG A 123 13.36 4.33 -9.89
N LEU A 124 12.39 4.43 -9.00
CA LEU A 124 11.42 5.52 -8.98
C LEU A 124 11.97 6.75 -8.24
N PRO A 125 11.81 7.97 -8.79
CA PRO A 125 12.29 9.19 -8.17
C PRO A 125 11.38 9.65 -7.01
N TYR A 126 11.94 10.43 -6.09
CA TYR A 126 11.15 11.24 -5.15
C TYR A 126 11.30 12.71 -5.52
N TYR A 127 10.20 13.45 -5.54
CA TYR A 127 10.18 14.86 -5.93
C TYR A 127 10.12 15.77 -4.70
N ARG A 128 10.74 16.95 -4.80
CA ARG A 128 10.73 17.96 -3.74
C ARG A 128 9.98 19.21 -4.16
N ARG A 129 9.18 19.77 -3.24
CA ARG A 129 8.59 21.11 -3.34
C ARG A 129 7.90 21.31 -4.70
N LYS A 130 8.42 22.22 -5.53
CA LYS A 130 7.84 22.64 -6.82
C LYS A 130 7.99 21.59 -7.93
N GLU A 131 8.86 20.59 -7.76
CA GLU A 131 9.04 19.52 -8.76
C GLU A 131 7.92 18.49 -8.70
N TRP A 132 7.27 18.39 -7.54
CA TRP A 132 6.16 17.47 -7.33
C TRP A 132 4.85 18.09 -7.82
N ASN A 133 4.02 17.25 -8.43
CA ASN A 133 2.59 17.49 -8.59
C ASN A 133 1.87 16.14 -8.50
N HIS A 134 0.55 16.18 -8.30
CA HIS A 134 -0.25 14.97 -8.09
C HIS A 134 -0.09 13.94 -9.23
N LEU A 135 -0.09 14.39 -10.49
CA LEU A 135 0.07 13.51 -11.64
C LEU A 135 1.44 12.80 -11.64
N ARG A 136 2.53 13.53 -11.38
CA ARG A 136 3.87 12.94 -11.26
C ARG A 136 3.94 11.95 -10.11
N GLY A 137 3.34 12.30 -8.98
CA GLY A 137 3.22 11.41 -7.82
C GLY A 137 2.56 10.10 -8.20
N ALA A 138 1.32 10.16 -8.70
CA ALA A 138 0.53 8.98 -9.08
C ALA A 138 1.23 8.08 -10.12
N LEU A 139 1.93 8.67 -11.10
CA LEU A 139 2.70 7.94 -12.11
C LEU A 139 3.99 7.30 -11.58
N THR A 140 4.41 7.62 -10.35
CA THR A 140 5.65 7.13 -9.76
C THR A 140 5.39 5.83 -8.99
N THR A 141 4.75 4.89 -9.66
CA THR A 141 4.54 3.51 -9.24
C THR A 141 4.92 2.58 -10.38
N LEU A 142 5.11 1.30 -10.09
CA LEU A 142 5.42 0.28 -11.08
C LEU A 142 4.28 -0.70 -11.16
N GLU A 143 3.82 -0.96 -12.38
CA GLU A 143 2.96 -2.09 -12.66
C GLU A 143 3.78 -3.37 -12.60
N ARG A 144 3.22 -4.38 -11.96
CA ARG A 144 3.86 -5.69 -11.78
C ARG A 144 2.87 -6.75 -12.25
N ASP A 145 3.29 -7.53 -13.24
CA ASP A 145 2.59 -8.73 -13.70
C ASP A 145 3.12 -9.92 -12.91
N TYR A 146 2.28 -10.48 -12.04
CA TYR A 146 2.60 -11.68 -11.27
C TYR A 146 1.95 -12.95 -11.87
N GLY A 147 1.42 -12.85 -13.10
CA GLY A 147 0.75 -13.90 -13.83
C GLY A 147 -0.47 -14.42 -13.08
N VAL A 148 -0.52 -15.73 -12.82
CA VAL A 148 -1.64 -16.36 -12.10
C VAL A 148 -1.83 -15.82 -10.67
N LEU A 149 -0.82 -15.17 -10.10
CA LEU A 149 -0.91 -14.57 -8.77
C LEU A 149 -1.66 -13.24 -8.77
N ASP A 150 -1.89 -12.60 -9.93
CA ASP A 150 -2.66 -11.37 -9.99
C ASP A 150 -4.12 -11.58 -9.55
N TYR A 151 -4.68 -12.74 -9.88
CA TYR A 151 -6.01 -13.15 -9.40
C TYR A 151 -6.06 -13.30 -7.87
N ILE A 152 -4.93 -13.62 -7.23
CA ILE A 152 -4.83 -13.77 -5.78
C ILE A 152 -4.79 -12.41 -5.07
N HIS A 153 -4.22 -11.39 -5.72
CA HIS A 153 -4.23 -10.01 -5.21
C HIS A 153 -5.30 -9.16 -5.87
N HIS A 154 -6.33 -9.78 -6.44
CA HIS A 154 -7.49 -9.05 -6.94
C HIS A 154 -7.11 -7.98 -8.00
N ASN A 155 -6.13 -8.29 -8.85
CA ASN A 155 -5.62 -7.42 -9.91
C ASN A 155 -5.06 -6.06 -9.43
N LEU A 156 -4.61 -5.98 -8.18
CA LEU A 156 -3.90 -4.80 -7.66
C LEU A 156 -2.59 -4.46 -8.42
N GLY A 157 -2.16 -5.30 -9.38
CA GLY A 157 -0.97 -5.09 -10.21
C GLY A 157 -1.02 -3.84 -11.08
N THR A 158 -2.22 -3.36 -11.48
CA THR A 158 -2.45 -2.10 -12.24
C THR A 158 -2.39 -0.89 -11.30
N HIS A 159 -1.27 -0.74 -10.60
CA HIS A 159 -1.16 0.20 -9.48
C HIS A 159 -1.07 1.66 -9.92
N ILE A 160 -0.52 1.93 -11.11
CA ILE A 160 -0.48 3.29 -11.67
C ILE A 160 -1.91 3.81 -11.88
N LEU A 161 -2.75 3.01 -12.53
CA LEU A 161 -4.15 3.37 -12.77
C LEU A 161 -4.91 3.55 -11.46
N HIS A 162 -4.64 2.68 -10.49
CA HIS A 162 -5.21 2.79 -9.15
C HIS A 162 -4.83 4.12 -8.46
N HIS A 163 -3.60 4.59 -8.60
CA HIS A 163 -3.16 5.88 -8.05
C HIS A 163 -3.79 7.09 -8.76
N LEU A 164 -4.04 6.97 -10.07
CA LEU A 164 -4.70 8.02 -10.85
C LEU A 164 -6.21 8.09 -10.57
N PHE A 165 -6.85 6.93 -10.40
CA PHE A 165 -8.30 6.79 -10.27
C PHE A 165 -8.66 5.84 -9.13
N PRO A 166 -8.37 6.20 -7.85
CA PRO A 166 -8.63 5.34 -6.71
C PRO A 166 -10.13 5.04 -6.49
N GLN A 167 -11.01 5.82 -7.13
CA GLN A 167 -12.46 5.60 -7.11
C GLN A 167 -12.93 4.47 -8.02
N ILE A 168 -12.06 3.91 -8.87
CA ILE A 168 -12.37 2.69 -9.61
C ILE A 168 -12.13 1.50 -8.66
N PRO A 169 -13.16 0.67 -8.38
CA PRO A 169 -13.00 -0.47 -7.50
C PRO A 169 -12.10 -1.53 -8.15
N HIS A 170 -11.46 -2.36 -7.33
CA HIS A 170 -10.42 -3.28 -7.81
C HIS A 170 -10.88 -4.23 -8.94
N TYR A 171 -12.15 -4.64 -8.92
CA TYR A 171 -12.72 -5.56 -9.90
C TYR A 171 -13.02 -4.93 -11.28
N HIS A 172 -12.86 -3.61 -11.42
CA HIS A 172 -12.95 -2.90 -12.70
C HIS A 172 -11.63 -2.26 -13.16
N LEU A 173 -10.55 -2.37 -12.37
CA LEU A 173 -9.28 -1.72 -12.70
C LEU A 173 -8.65 -2.23 -14.01
N VAL A 174 -8.82 -3.51 -14.34
CA VAL A 174 -8.24 -4.10 -15.57
C VAL A 174 -9.00 -3.66 -16.83
N GLU A 175 -10.25 -3.25 -16.70
CA GLU A 175 -11.14 -2.89 -17.82
C GLU A 175 -11.07 -1.39 -18.18
N ALA A 176 -10.52 -0.57 -17.28
CA ALA A 176 -10.50 0.89 -17.35
C ALA A 176 -9.29 1.42 -18.14
#